data_AF-A0A8I1WXK0-F1
#
_entry.id   AF-A0A8I1WXK0-F1
#
_cell.length_a   1.000
_cell.length_b   1.000
_cell.length_c   1.000
_cell.angle_alpha   90.00
_cell.angle_beta   90.00
_cell.angle_gamma   90.00
#
_symmetry.space_group_name_H-M   'P 1'
#
loop_
_entity.id
_entity.type
_entity.pdbx_description
1 polymer ?
#
loop_
_entity_poly.entity_id
_entity_poly.type
_entity_poly.pdbx_seq_one_letter_code
_entity_poly.pdbx_strand_id
1 'polypeptide(L)'
;MSPERIAIVAASGNGVTTGLRLKQELIACGTSEVGLFSPRTGTGATTICSITEWTAEEFHYWDALVYIGALGICVRAVAPVLESKKSDPAVINCDEQGLFVQSVLSGHCGGANELAGRVARMLGGQPVITTSSDVQGVWALDILGRDHGWRTEYHPGRGGKSMNDAMATFVNHGPVVLLLDIRDRLTDRLERICPDFVTIVYRYEDIDMDACSLLLAVTPYLYDPPVQAIFYRPPVLCAGLGSERGIDSELFSGSFFGEMQRHRLSPLCLACTGTVDFKLEEPAFQALSRKLGIPLHGYRAEELESVDGVPNPSETVFRKVGVHSVSEAASALLAGHHEWVLEKQKVSLDGVPKGSPRHYTFAVSLKKDALRRGRVTIVGAGPGDPGLITVKGRECIEAADLVLYAGSLVPEQLTHYAGAGAMVRSSASMSLEEQFTLMADYYRQGKRIVRLHTGDPSIYGAIQEQMAWFEQHGMEYEIVPGVSSFQAAAAVLNSQFTIPEKVQTIILTRGNGRTPVPDKERLRELARPQATMCIFLSAEWAEDVQAELAEHYPPSTPVAVCYRLTWDDQEVWRGELRDLADLVRQSGKTRTVLLVIGEAVGARLNRSKLYDPHFTHGFRTAVSGEEKGR
;
A
#
# COMPACT_ATOMS: atom_id res chain seq x y z
N MET A 1 -5.10 -0.85 -15.63
CA MET A 1 -3.88 -0.73 -16.48
C MET A 1 -3.97 0.55 -17.31
N SER A 2 -2.92 1.40 -17.29
CA SER A 2 -2.86 2.57 -18.17
C SER A 2 -2.68 2.14 -19.63
N PRO A 3 -3.37 2.77 -20.60
CA PRO A 3 -3.23 2.41 -22.01
C PRO A 3 -1.79 2.65 -22.49
N GLU A 4 -1.22 1.66 -23.19
CA GLU A 4 0.16 1.70 -23.70
C GLU A 4 0.23 2.41 -25.05
N ARG A 5 -0.82 2.28 -25.87
CA ARG A 5 -0.98 2.90 -27.18
C ARG A 5 -2.16 3.86 -27.16
N ILE A 6 -1.89 5.15 -27.33
CA ILE A 6 -2.90 6.21 -27.34
C ILE A 6 -2.88 6.96 -28.67
N ALA A 7 -4.02 7.02 -29.36
CA ALA A 7 -4.21 7.89 -30.51
C ALA A 7 -4.90 9.19 -30.13
N ILE A 8 -4.30 10.32 -30.51
CA ILE A 8 -4.92 11.64 -30.42
C ILE A 8 -5.43 12.03 -31.80
N VAL A 9 -6.71 12.37 -31.91
CA VAL A 9 -7.36 12.71 -33.18
C VAL A 9 -7.90 14.14 -33.11
N ALA A 10 -7.30 15.07 -33.85
CA ALA A 10 -7.62 16.50 -33.78
C ALA A 10 -8.30 17.01 -35.06
N ALA A 11 -9.46 17.65 -34.92
CA ALA A 11 -10.26 18.15 -36.05
C ALA A 11 -9.89 19.59 -36.51
N SER A 12 -9.30 20.40 -35.64
CA SER A 12 -8.94 21.81 -35.88
C SER A 12 -7.45 22.08 -35.66
N GLY A 13 -6.92 23.20 -36.17
CA GLY A 13 -5.52 23.59 -35.93
C GLY A 13 -5.22 23.89 -34.45
N ASN A 14 -6.17 24.50 -33.73
CA ASN A 14 -6.08 24.66 -32.28
C ASN A 14 -6.07 23.29 -31.59
N GLY A 15 -6.92 22.37 -32.04
CA GLY A 15 -6.93 20.99 -31.55
C GLY A 15 -5.60 20.27 -31.77
N VAL A 16 -4.93 20.49 -32.91
CA VAL A 16 -3.58 19.93 -33.15
C VAL A 16 -2.57 20.52 -32.18
N THR A 17 -2.64 21.83 -31.89
CA THR A 17 -1.75 22.49 -30.92
C THR A 17 -1.91 21.87 -29.52
N THR A 18 -3.15 21.69 -29.09
CA THR A 18 -3.47 21.01 -27.82
C THR A 18 -3.02 19.55 -27.84
N GLY A 19 -3.22 18.85 -28.97
CA GLY A 19 -2.78 17.47 -29.16
C GLY A 19 -1.25 17.29 -29.12
N LEU A 20 -0.48 18.25 -29.63
CA LEU A 20 0.98 18.24 -29.55
C LEU A 20 1.47 18.37 -28.10
N ARG A 21 0.88 19.29 -27.33
CA ARG A 21 1.17 19.43 -25.89
C ARG A 21 0.83 18.15 -25.14
N LEU A 22 -0.37 17.61 -25.37
CA LEU A 22 -0.81 16.38 -24.73
C LEU A 22 0.11 15.19 -25.08
N LYS A 23 0.53 15.08 -26.35
CA LYS A 23 1.46 14.05 -26.79
C LYS A 23 2.79 14.11 -26.05
N GLN A 24 3.36 15.31 -25.87
CA GLN A 24 4.61 15.50 -25.12
C GLN A 24 4.47 15.06 -23.66
N GLU A 25 3.40 15.46 -22.98
CA GLU A 25 3.14 15.10 -21.59
C GLU A 25 2.88 13.59 -21.41
N LEU A 26 2.13 12.96 -22.31
CA LEU A 26 1.89 11.52 -22.27
C LEU A 26 3.20 10.72 -22.41
N ILE A 27 4.09 11.14 -23.32
CA ILE A 27 5.42 10.52 -23.51
C ILE A 27 6.30 10.77 -22.27
N ALA A 28 6.34 11.99 -21.73
CA ALA A 28 7.11 12.31 -20.53
C ALA A 28 6.65 11.50 -19.30
N CYS A 29 5.37 11.14 -19.26
CA CYS A 29 4.78 10.26 -18.24
C CYS A 29 4.91 8.76 -18.55
N GLY A 30 5.66 8.37 -19.58
CA GLY A 30 5.99 6.98 -19.87
C GLY A 30 4.98 6.18 -20.71
N THR A 31 4.05 6.83 -21.42
CA THR A 31 3.21 6.12 -22.41
C THR A 31 4.05 5.69 -23.61
N SER A 32 4.04 4.38 -23.93
CA SER A 32 4.91 3.74 -24.91
C SER A 32 4.73 4.25 -26.33
N GLU A 33 3.48 4.39 -26.79
CA GLU A 33 3.17 4.82 -28.15
C GLU A 33 2.07 5.88 -28.15
N VAL A 34 2.36 7.05 -28.72
CA VAL A 34 1.40 8.15 -28.83
C VAL A 34 1.34 8.69 -30.25
N GLY A 35 0.24 8.40 -30.94
CA GLY A 35 -0.08 8.93 -32.27
C GLY A 35 -0.82 10.27 -32.19
N LEU A 36 -0.57 11.17 -33.14
CA LEU A 36 -1.36 12.39 -33.33
C LEU A 36 -1.79 12.48 -34.79
N PHE A 37 -3.10 12.47 -35.03
CA PHE A 37 -3.71 12.35 -36.34
C PHE A 37 -4.65 13.52 -36.61
N SER A 38 -4.62 14.06 -37.83
CA SER A 38 -5.50 15.17 -38.22
C SER A 38 -5.73 15.22 -39.72
N PRO A 39 -6.93 15.63 -40.20
CA PRO A 39 -7.14 15.96 -41.61
C PRO A 39 -6.43 17.25 -42.06
N ARG A 40 -5.78 17.98 -41.15
CA ARG A 40 -5.04 19.21 -41.44
C ARG A 40 -3.59 18.91 -41.82
N THR A 41 -3.21 19.27 -43.03
CA THR A 41 -1.83 19.16 -43.53
C THR A 41 -0.90 20.22 -42.91
N GLY A 42 0.38 19.87 -42.74
CA GLY A 42 1.43 20.82 -42.33
C GLY A 42 1.42 21.23 -40.85
N THR A 43 0.78 20.46 -39.97
CA THR A 43 0.54 20.82 -38.56
C THR A 43 1.40 20.03 -37.54
N GLY A 44 2.34 19.20 -38.01
CA GLY A 44 3.12 18.30 -37.14
C GLY A 44 2.38 17.02 -36.70
N ALA A 45 1.09 16.91 -37.05
CA ALA A 45 0.30 15.68 -36.94
C ALA A 45 0.43 14.81 -38.20
N THR A 46 0.26 13.49 -38.04
CA THR A 46 0.10 12.56 -39.17
C THR A 46 -1.19 12.92 -39.91
N THR A 47 -1.07 13.20 -41.21
CA THR A 47 -2.23 13.58 -42.03
C THR A 47 -3.10 12.37 -42.33
N ILE A 48 -4.41 12.49 -42.09
CA ILE A 48 -5.43 11.47 -42.41
C ILE A 48 -6.47 12.05 -43.38
N CYS A 49 -7.12 11.22 -44.19
CA CYS A 49 -8.11 11.71 -45.16
C CYS A 49 -9.43 12.10 -44.48
N SER A 50 -9.89 11.27 -43.56
CA SER A 50 -11.14 11.44 -42.83
C SER A 50 -11.00 10.86 -41.43
N ILE A 51 -11.52 11.57 -40.42
CA ILE A 51 -11.55 11.07 -39.05
C ILE A 51 -12.39 9.80 -38.97
N THR A 52 -13.55 9.74 -39.65
CA THR A 52 -14.45 8.59 -39.59
C THR A 52 -13.85 7.35 -40.25
N GLU A 53 -13.23 7.50 -41.42
CA GLU A 53 -12.61 6.37 -42.14
C GLU A 53 -11.40 5.84 -41.36
N TRP A 54 -10.53 6.75 -40.90
CA TRP A 54 -9.38 6.39 -40.06
C TRP A 54 -9.82 5.68 -38.76
N THR A 55 -10.89 6.17 -38.13
CA THR A 55 -11.43 5.52 -36.94
C THR A 55 -11.87 4.10 -37.25
N ALA A 56 -12.58 3.88 -38.36
CA ALA A 56 -13.02 2.54 -38.74
C ALA A 56 -11.88 1.55 -38.99
N GLU A 57 -10.74 2.02 -39.48
CA GLU A 57 -9.56 1.20 -39.72
C GLU A 57 -8.76 0.91 -38.44
N GLU A 58 -8.64 1.91 -37.57
CA GLU A 58 -7.67 1.89 -36.46
C GLU A 58 -8.30 1.65 -35.09
N PHE A 59 -9.63 1.61 -34.98
CA PHE A 59 -10.35 1.58 -33.69
C PHE A 59 -9.82 0.53 -32.72
N HIS A 60 -9.65 -0.71 -33.17
CA HIS A 60 -9.19 -1.81 -32.32
C HIS A 60 -7.66 -1.96 -32.25
N TYR A 61 -6.91 -1.16 -33.03
CA TYR A 61 -5.46 -1.16 -32.94
C TYR A 61 -4.98 -0.41 -31.69
N TRP A 62 -5.62 0.71 -31.36
CA TRP A 62 -5.25 1.56 -30.22
C TRP A 62 -5.94 1.13 -28.94
N ASP A 63 -5.24 1.21 -27.80
CA ASP A 63 -5.85 0.89 -26.49
C ASP A 63 -6.79 2.01 -26.03
N ALA A 64 -6.52 3.25 -26.47
CA ALA A 64 -7.35 4.41 -26.21
C ALA A 64 -7.31 5.47 -27.33
N LEU A 65 -8.43 6.17 -27.53
CA LEU A 65 -8.59 7.26 -28.47
C LEU A 65 -9.00 8.56 -27.75
N VAL A 66 -8.28 9.65 -28.05
CA VAL A 66 -8.51 10.99 -27.53
C VAL A 66 -8.91 11.91 -28.67
N TYR A 67 -10.20 12.23 -28.78
CA TYR A 67 -10.67 13.19 -29.78
C TYR A 67 -10.54 14.61 -29.25
N ILE A 68 -9.92 15.50 -30.03
CA ILE A 68 -9.81 16.92 -29.72
C ILE A 68 -10.67 17.73 -30.69
N GLY A 69 -11.78 18.26 -30.17
CA GLY A 69 -12.76 19.03 -30.91
C GLY A 69 -14.19 18.84 -30.38
N ALA A 70 -15.17 19.10 -31.25
CA ALA A 70 -16.56 18.93 -30.89
C ALA A 70 -16.91 17.46 -30.64
N LEU A 71 -17.58 17.17 -29.51
CA LEU A 71 -18.04 15.82 -29.15
C LEU A 71 -18.85 15.13 -30.26
N GLY A 72 -19.62 15.91 -31.04
CA GLY A 72 -20.38 15.38 -32.16
C GLY A 72 -19.53 14.74 -33.26
N ILE A 73 -18.26 15.13 -33.42
CA ILE A 73 -17.32 14.47 -34.36
C ILE A 73 -16.90 13.11 -33.79
N CYS A 74 -16.50 13.09 -32.52
CA CYS A 74 -16.13 11.87 -31.79
C CYS A 74 -17.25 10.82 -31.87
N VAL A 75 -18.48 11.17 -31.47
CA VAL A 75 -19.62 10.25 -31.46
C VAL A 75 -19.92 9.70 -32.86
N ARG A 76 -19.91 10.53 -33.90
CA ARG A 76 -20.17 10.07 -35.28
C ARG A 76 -19.05 9.18 -35.82
N ALA A 77 -17.82 9.39 -35.41
CA ALA A 77 -16.68 8.58 -35.82
C ALA A 77 -16.72 7.19 -35.19
N VAL A 78 -17.07 7.09 -33.89
CA VAL A 78 -17.07 5.81 -33.18
C VAL A 78 -18.37 5.02 -33.34
N ALA A 79 -19.53 5.67 -33.50
CA ALA A 79 -20.82 4.97 -33.54
C ALA A 79 -20.91 3.79 -34.54
N PRO A 80 -20.33 3.86 -35.76
CA PRO A 80 -20.40 2.75 -36.72
C PRO A 80 -19.56 1.53 -36.37
N VAL A 81 -18.62 1.65 -35.43
CA VAL A 81 -17.57 0.63 -35.15
C VAL A 81 -17.68 0.04 -33.74
N LEU A 82 -18.75 0.39 -33.00
CA LEU A 82 -18.98 -0.12 -31.65
C LEU A 82 -19.41 -1.59 -31.70
N GLU A 83 -18.76 -2.42 -30.89
CA GLU A 83 -19.12 -3.83 -30.74
C GLU A 83 -19.62 -4.12 -29.33
N SER A 84 -18.78 -3.89 -28.32
CA SER A 84 -19.12 -4.18 -26.94
C SER A 84 -18.26 -3.42 -25.95
N LYS A 85 -18.83 -3.08 -24.79
CA LYS A 85 -18.10 -2.45 -23.67
C LYS A 85 -16.91 -3.26 -23.14
N LYS A 86 -16.75 -4.53 -23.54
CA LYS A 86 -15.65 -5.42 -23.13
C LYS A 86 -14.49 -5.43 -24.12
N SER A 87 -14.77 -5.16 -25.40
CA SER A 87 -13.80 -5.21 -26.50
C SER A 87 -13.45 -3.82 -27.04
N ASP A 88 -14.36 -2.85 -26.90
CA ASP A 88 -14.16 -1.50 -27.40
C ASP A 88 -13.10 -0.74 -26.56
N PRO A 89 -12.18 0.00 -27.19
CA PRO A 89 -11.14 0.77 -26.52
C PRO A 89 -11.71 1.92 -25.67
N ALA A 90 -10.87 2.50 -24.82
CA ALA A 90 -11.22 3.72 -24.11
C ALA A 90 -11.42 4.87 -25.11
N VAL A 91 -12.55 5.59 -25.05
CA VAL A 91 -12.72 6.81 -25.87
C VAL A 91 -13.04 7.99 -24.98
N ILE A 92 -12.26 9.06 -25.13
CA ILE A 92 -12.51 10.35 -24.50
C ILE A 92 -12.60 11.45 -25.56
N ASN A 93 -13.33 12.52 -25.24
CA ASN A 93 -13.38 13.74 -26.02
C ASN A 93 -12.85 14.91 -25.19
N CYS A 94 -12.11 15.80 -25.81
CA CYS A 94 -11.55 17.00 -25.22
C CYS A 94 -11.91 18.18 -26.13
N ASP A 95 -12.33 19.31 -25.57
CA ASP A 95 -12.47 20.52 -26.40
C ASP A 95 -11.08 21.05 -26.81
N GLU A 96 -11.06 21.93 -27.81
CA GLU A 96 -9.80 22.40 -28.39
C GLU A 96 -8.93 23.26 -27.45
N GLN A 97 -9.48 23.77 -26.34
CA GLN A 97 -8.73 24.50 -25.31
C GLN A 97 -8.30 23.60 -24.14
N GLY A 98 -8.76 22.36 -24.09
CA GLY A 98 -8.46 21.44 -22.99
C GLY A 98 -9.22 21.72 -21.70
N LEU A 99 -10.31 22.50 -21.75
CA LEU A 99 -11.06 22.90 -20.55
C LEU A 99 -11.91 21.76 -19.97
N PHE A 100 -12.50 20.94 -20.83
CA PHE A 100 -13.34 19.81 -20.47
C PHE A 100 -12.89 18.56 -21.19
N VAL A 101 -12.74 17.48 -20.42
CA VAL A 101 -12.36 16.16 -20.93
C VAL A 101 -13.45 15.14 -20.57
N GLN A 102 -14.25 14.75 -21.55
CA GLN A 102 -15.40 13.86 -21.38
C GLN A 102 -15.01 12.40 -21.58
N SER A 103 -15.45 11.53 -20.67
CA SER A 103 -15.50 10.08 -20.90
C SER A 103 -16.66 9.75 -21.84
N VAL A 104 -16.40 9.08 -22.96
CA VAL A 104 -17.40 8.83 -24.02
C VAL A 104 -17.77 7.36 -24.11
N LEU A 105 -16.78 6.46 -24.16
CA LEU A 105 -16.98 5.03 -24.33
C LEU A 105 -16.07 4.22 -23.40
N SER A 106 -16.56 3.07 -22.95
CA SER A 106 -15.80 2.12 -22.11
C SER A 106 -15.26 2.75 -20.81
N GLY A 107 -16.13 3.48 -20.10
CA GLY A 107 -15.82 4.24 -18.87
C GLY A 107 -15.01 3.47 -17.82
N HIS A 108 -15.60 2.42 -17.22
CA HIS A 108 -14.94 1.59 -16.20
C HIS A 108 -14.07 0.50 -16.83
N CYS A 109 -14.70 -0.46 -17.51
CA CYS A 109 -14.01 -1.64 -18.03
C CYS A 109 -12.87 -1.31 -19.01
N GLY A 110 -12.99 -0.26 -19.82
CA GLY A 110 -11.94 0.17 -20.76
C GLY A 110 -11.10 1.36 -20.26
N GLY A 111 -11.36 1.91 -19.06
CA GLY A 111 -10.51 2.93 -18.46
C GLY A 111 -10.70 4.37 -18.96
N ALA A 112 -11.77 4.68 -19.71
CA ALA A 112 -11.98 6.04 -20.21
C ALA A 112 -12.20 7.08 -19.10
N ASN A 113 -12.80 6.69 -17.96
CA ASN A 113 -12.96 7.59 -16.80
C ASN A 113 -11.61 8.00 -16.22
N GLU A 114 -10.71 7.04 -16.02
CA GLU A 114 -9.36 7.28 -15.51
C GLU A 114 -8.55 8.14 -16.49
N LEU A 115 -8.62 7.80 -17.79
CA LEU A 115 -7.93 8.54 -18.85
C LEU A 115 -8.43 9.98 -18.93
N ALA A 116 -9.73 10.22 -18.85
CA ALA A 116 -10.30 11.57 -18.83
C ALA A 116 -9.76 12.40 -17.66
N GLY A 117 -9.68 11.81 -16.46
CA GLY A 117 -9.07 12.44 -15.29
C GLY A 117 -7.57 12.75 -15.47
N ARG A 118 -6.81 11.82 -16.06
CA ARG A 118 -5.38 11.99 -16.34
C ARG A 118 -5.14 13.12 -17.35
N VAL A 119 -5.86 13.10 -18.48
CA VAL A 119 -5.74 14.10 -19.54
C VAL A 119 -6.21 15.48 -19.06
N ALA A 120 -7.28 15.55 -18.27
CA ALA A 120 -7.73 16.80 -17.66
C ALA A 120 -6.63 17.43 -16.78
N ARG A 121 -5.97 16.65 -15.91
CA ARG A 121 -4.85 17.15 -15.09
C ARG A 121 -3.67 17.66 -15.93
N MET A 122 -3.33 16.96 -17.01
CA MET A 122 -2.24 17.35 -17.91
C MET A 122 -2.53 18.67 -18.64
N LEU A 123 -3.80 18.89 -19.00
CA LEU A 123 -4.22 20.09 -19.73
C LEU A 123 -4.67 21.23 -18.81
N GLY A 124 -4.77 21.00 -17.49
CA GLY A 124 -5.33 21.96 -16.53
C GLY A 124 -6.86 22.11 -16.64
N GLY A 125 -7.54 21.12 -17.22
CA GLY A 125 -8.98 21.08 -17.42
C GLY A 125 -9.75 20.28 -16.36
N GLN A 126 -11.05 20.14 -16.59
CA GLN A 126 -11.99 19.40 -15.76
C GLN A 126 -12.44 18.09 -16.44
N PRO A 127 -12.33 16.93 -15.77
CA PRO A 127 -12.93 15.71 -16.29
C PRO A 127 -14.45 15.74 -16.15
N VAL A 128 -15.15 15.27 -17.17
CA VAL A 128 -16.60 15.11 -17.21
C VAL A 128 -16.91 13.62 -17.24
N ILE A 129 -17.26 13.07 -16.08
CA ILE A 129 -17.60 11.67 -15.88
C ILE A 129 -19.05 11.59 -15.42
N THR A 130 -19.87 10.85 -16.16
CA THR A 130 -21.33 10.79 -15.94
C THR A 130 -21.82 9.43 -15.45
N THR A 131 -20.93 8.46 -15.24
CA THR A 131 -21.34 7.14 -14.75
C THR A 131 -21.85 7.25 -13.31
N SER A 132 -22.99 6.63 -13.03
CA SER A 132 -23.71 6.84 -11.75
C SER A 132 -22.86 6.50 -10.53
N SER A 133 -22.00 5.50 -10.59
CA SER A 133 -21.13 5.14 -9.47
C SER A 133 -20.08 6.23 -9.19
N ASP A 134 -19.47 6.82 -10.22
CA ASP A 134 -18.51 7.92 -10.06
C ASP A 134 -19.19 9.18 -9.55
N VAL A 135 -20.39 9.49 -10.06
CA VAL A 135 -21.18 10.66 -9.62
C VAL A 135 -21.56 10.53 -8.15
N GLN A 136 -21.87 9.33 -7.69
CA GLN A 136 -22.19 9.06 -6.28
C GLN A 136 -20.94 8.79 -5.41
N GLY A 137 -19.75 8.67 -6.01
CA GLY A 137 -18.53 8.30 -5.29
C GLY A 137 -18.52 6.87 -4.74
N VAL A 138 -19.32 5.96 -5.29
CA VAL A 138 -19.41 4.55 -4.87
C VAL A 138 -18.61 3.63 -5.81
N TRP A 139 -18.32 2.40 -5.37
CA TRP A 139 -17.49 1.45 -6.12
C TRP A 139 -18.09 1.01 -7.46
N ALA A 140 -17.23 0.88 -8.47
CA ALA A 140 -17.59 0.22 -9.74
C ALA A 140 -17.45 -1.30 -9.58
N LEU A 141 -18.58 -1.97 -9.28
CA LEU A 141 -18.60 -3.37 -8.85
C LEU A 141 -18.10 -4.38 -9.91
N ASP A 142 -18.17 -4.03 -11.20
CA ASP A 142 -17.77 -4.89 -12.32
C ASP A 142 -16.26 -4.93 -12.58
N ILE A 143 -15.53 -3.92 -12.11
CA ILE A 143 -14.07 -3.82 -12.25
C ILE A 143 -13.33 -3.89 -10.92
N LEU A 144 -14.05 -3.97 -9.81
CA LEU A 144 -13.45 -3.95 -8.49
C LEU A 144 -12.45 -5.11 -8.32
N GLY A 145 -11.22 -4.78 -7.92
CA GLY A 145 -10.15 -5.75 -7.72
C GLY A 145 -9.37 -6.18 -8.95
N ARG A 146 -9.75 -5.73 -10.16
CA ARG A 146 -9.07 -6.13 -11.40
C ARG A 146 -7.57 -5.82 -11.38
N ASP A 147 -7.18 -4.61 -10.98
CA ASP A 147 -5.76 -4.22 -10.90
C ASP A 147 -4.99 -4.92 -9.76
N HIS A 148 -5.70 -5.67 -8.89
CA HIS A 148 -5.12 -6.51 -7.85
C HIS A 148 -5.14 -8.00 -8.23
N GLY A 149 -5.46 -8.32 -9.49
CA GLY A 149 -5.53 -9.69 -10.00
C GLY A 149 -6.77 -10.47 -9.54
N TRP A 150 -7.75 -9.81 -8.94
CA TRP A 150 -8.99 -10.48 -8.53
C TRP A 150 -9.80 -10.89 -9.76
N ARG A 151 -10.37 -12.09 -9.73
CA ARG A 151 -11.37 -12.54 -10.71
C ARG A 151 -12.77 -12.31 -10.16
N THR A 152 -13.74 -12.03 -11.02
CA THR A 152 -15.12 -11.74 -10.60
C THR A 152 -16.06 -12.83 -11.12
N GLU A 153 -16.94 -13.32 -10.24
CA GLU A 153 -18.03 -14.25 -10.57
C GLU A 153 -19.35 -13.66 -10.09
N TYR A 154 -20.41 -13.86 -10.87
CA TYR A 154 -21.76 -13.41 -10.52
C TYR A 154 -22.65 -14.60 -10.19
N HIS A 155 -23.40 -14.49 -9.10
CA HIS A 155 -24.42 -15.43 -8.69
C HIS A 155 -25.80 -14.75 -8.73
N PRO A 156 -26.78 -15.28 -9.47
CA PRO A 156 -28.08 -14.63 -9.66
C PRO A 156 -29.00 -14.72 -8.43
N GLY A 157 -28.61 -15.51 -7.43
CA GLY A 157 -29.47 -15.90 -6.31
C GLY A 157 -30.65 -16.75 -6.76
N ARG A 158 -31.56 -17.08 -5.84
CA ARG A 158 -32.77 -17.86 -6.15
C ARG A 158 -33.74 -17.14 -7.08
N GLY A 159 -33.66 -15.82 -7.15
CA GLY A 159 -34.51 -14.98 -7.99
C GLY A 159 -34.09 -14.89 -9.46
N GLY A 160 -32.94 -15.46 -9.86
CA GLY A 160 -32.52 -15.42 -11.27
C GLY A 160 -32.17 -14.01 -11.78
N LYS A 161 -31.76 -13.09 -10.89
CA LYS A 161 -31.46 -11.70 -11.26
C LYS A 161 -30.23 -11.60 -12.16
N SER A 162 -30.11 -10.49 -12.89
CA SER A 162 -28.95 -10.20 -13.73
C SER A 162 -27.90 -9.37 -12.97
N MET A 163 -26.65 -9.36 -13.46
CA MET A 163 -25.60 -8.49 -12.93
C MET A 163 -26.00 -7.01 -12.93
N ASN A 164 -26.80 -6.57 -13.91
CA ASN A 164 -27.30 -5.19 -13.96
C ASN A 164 -28.24 -4.89 -12.79
N ASP A 165 -29.03 -5.86 -12.33
CA ASP A 165 -29.89 -5.70 -11.15
C ASP A 165 -29.07 -5.56 -9.87
N ALA A 166 -27.93 -6.25 -9.78
CA ALA A 166 -26.99 -6.10 -8.68
C ALA A 166 -26.37 -4.69 -8.67
N MET A 167 -25.89 -4.22 -9.82
CA MET A 167 -25.37 -2.86 -9.96
C MET A 167 -26.43 -1.80 -9.61
N ALA A 168 -27.67 -1.99 -10.06
CA ALA A 168 -28.79 -1.10 -9.72
C ALA A 168 -29.11 -1.13 -8.22
N THR A 169 -29.06 -2.30 -7.57
CA THR A 169 -29.27 -2.44 -6.13
C THR A 169 -28.23 -1.63 -5.34
N PHE A 170 -26.97 -1.69 -5.75
CA PHE A 170 -25.87 -0.96 -5.10
C PHE A 170 -25.99 0.56 -5.30
N VAL A 171 -26.22 1.00 -6.55
CA VAL A 171 -26.35 2.44 -6.89
C VAL A 171 -27.60 3.09 -6.28
N ASN A 172 -28.64 2.30 -6.00
CA ASN A 172 -29.85 2.75 -5.31
C ASN A 172 -29.78 2.58 -3.77
N HIS A 173 -28.59 2.28 -3.23
CA HIS A 173 -28.34 2.13 -1.79
C HIS A 173 -29.25 1.09 -1.12
N GLY A 174 -29.52 0.00 -1.84
CA GLY A 174 -30.25 -1.14 -1.28
C GLY A 174 -29.45 -1.83 -0.16
N PRO A 175 -30.06 -2.78 0.58
CA PRO A 175 -29.36 -3.51 1.64
C PRO A 175 -28.22 -4.35 1.06
N VAL A 176 -26.98 -3.90 1.27
CA VAL A 176 -25.77 -4.56 0.76
C VAL A 176 -24.90 -5.02 1.92
N VAL A 177 -24.46 -6.27 1.85
CA VAL A 177 -23.47 -6.82 2.78
C VAL A 177 -22.17 -7.08 2.04
N LEU A 178 -21.06 -6.60 2.60
CA LEU A 178 -19.70 -6.88 2.12
C LEU A 178 -19.03 -7.90 3.06
N LEU A 179 -18.80 -9.10 2.57
CA LEU A 179 -18.00 -10.12 3.24
C LEU A 179 -16.51 -9.95 2.89
N LEU A 180 -15.69 -9.73 3.92
CA LEU A 180 -14.24 -9.71 3.86
C LEU A 180 -13.68 -10.79 4.80
N ASP A 181 -13.76 -12.06 4.40
CA ASP A 181 -13.24 -13.19 5.21
C ASP A 181 -11.74 -13.43 5.03
N ILE A 182 -11.14 -12.77 4.04
CA ILE A 182 -9.70 -12.64 3.84
C ILE A 182 -9.27 -11.18 3.97
N ARG A 183 -7.96 -10.97 4.04
CA ARG A 183 -7.37 -9.63 4.05
C ARG A 183 -6.42 -9.45 2.87
N ASP A 184 -6.43 -8.32 2.21
CA ASP A 184 -5.33 -7.86 1.37
C ASP A 184 -5.28 -6.33 1.36
N ARG A 185 -4.39 -5.75 0.56
CA ARG A 185 -4.27 -4.29 0.45
C ARG A 185 -5.56 -3.61 -0.03
N LEU A 186 -6.34 -4.28 -0.87
CA LEU A 186 -7.59 -3.73 -1.39
C LEU A 186 -8.73 -3.91 -0.39
N THR A 187 -8.82 -5.03 0.33
CA THR A 187 -9.83 -5.16 1.39
C THR A 187 -9.61 -4.11 2.49
N ASP A 188 -8.35 -3.83 2.88
CA ASP A 188 -8.02 -2.75 3.82
C ASP A 188 -8.52 -1.39 3.31
N ARG A 189 -8.42 -1.15 2.00
CA ARG A 189 -8.97 0.07 1.38
C ARG A 189 -10.49 0.05 1.37
N LEU A 190 -11.13 -1.05 0.99
CA LEU A 190 -12.58 -1.20 0.95
C LEU A 190 -13.22 -0.93 2.32
N GLU A 191 -12.60 -1.39 3.41
CA GLU A 191 -13.05 -1.07 4.76
C GLU A 191 -13.01 0.43 5.05
N ARG A 192 -11.94 1.12 4.62
CA ARG A 192 -11.75 2.56 4.88
C ARG A 192 -12.71 3.44 4.10
N ILE A 193 -13.03 3.06 2.87
CA ILE A 193 -13.90 3.83 1.96
C ILE A 193 -15.25 3.17 1.74
N CYS A 194 -15.69 2.37 2.71
CA CYS A 194 -16.97 1.68 2.67
C CYS A 194 -18.12 2.69 2.64
N PRO A 195 -19.03 2.63 1.65
CA PRO A 195 -20.23 3.45 1.68
C PRO A 195 -21.06 3.15 2.92
N ASP A 196 -21.66 4.18 3.52
CA ASP A 196 -22.40 4.06 4.79
C ASP A 196 -23.59 3.08 4.75
N PHE A 197 -24.13 2.81 3.56
CA PHE A 197 -25.24 1.85 3.36
C PHE A 197 -24.77 0.38 3.23
N VAL A 198 -23.46 0.13 3.19
CA VAL A 198 -22.87 -1.21 3.06
C VAL A 198 -22.44 -1.69 4.44
N THR A 199 -22.98 -2.84 4.86
CA THR A 199 -22.59 -3.48 6.11
C THR A 199 -21.42 -4.43 5.87
N ILE A 200 -20.30 -4.21 6.55
CA ILE A 200 -19.15 -5.13 6.47
C ILE A 200 -19.32 -6.25 7.50
N VAL A 201 -19.07 -7.48 7.05
CA VAL A 201 -18.93 -8.65 7.92
C VAL A 201 -17.67 -9.43 7.56
N TYR A 202 -17.23 -10.27 8.48
CA TYR A 202 -15.94 -10.97 8.37
C TYR A 202 -16.05 -12.49 8.40
N ARG A 203 -17.26 -12.99 8.64
CA ARG A 203 -17.61 -14.40 8.57
C ARG A 203 -18.92 -14.51 7.83
N TYR A 204 -19.03 -15.51 6.96
CA TYR A 204 -20.22 -15.71 6.15
C TYR A 204 -21.45 -15.97 7.05
N GLU A 205 -21.25 -16.59 8.21
CA GLU A 205 -22.29 -16.92 9.18
C GLU A 205 -22.88 -15.70 9.89
N ASP A 206 -22.18 -14.56 9.87
CA ASP A 206 -22.65 -13.31 10.47
C ASP A 206 -23.60 -12.52 9.55
N ILE A 207 -23.84 -13.01 8.32
CA ILE A 207 -24.72 -12.35 7.35
C ILE A 207 -26.19 -12.64 7.68
N ASP A 208 -26.96 -11.59 7.98
CA ASP A 208 -28.42 -11.65 7.95
C ASP A 208 -28.91 -11.69 6.50
N MET A 209 -29.11 -12.90 5.97
CA MET A 209 -29.55 -13.13 4.60
C MET A 209 -30.99 -12.68 4.33
N ASP A 210 -31.81 -12.51 5.38
CA ASP A 210 -33.19 -12.04 5.24
C ASP A 210 -33.23 -10.50 5.08
N ALA A 211 -32.27 -9.80 5.69
CA ALA A 211 -32.09 -8.36 5.54
C ALA A 211 -31.21 -7.98 4.33
N CYS A 212 -30.48 -8.92 3.73
CA CYS A 212 -29.56 -8.68 2.61
C CYS A 212 -30.27 -8.74 1.25
N SER A 213 -29.99 -7.78 0.36
CA SER A 213 -30.49 -7.78 -1.03
C SER A 213 -29.39 -8.01 -2.08
N LEU A 214 -28.13 -7.77 -1.70
CA LEU A 214 -26.94 -8.00 -2.52
C LEU A 214 -25.76 -8.34 -1.61
N LEU A 215 -25.12 -9.48 -1.89
CA LEU A 215 -23.87 -9.87 -1.25
C LEU A 215 -22.68 -9.51 -2.15
N LEU A 216 -21.75 -8.72 -1.64
CA LEU A 216 -20.41 -8.57 -2.20
C LEU A 216 -19.48 -9.44 -1.35
N ALA A 217 -18.73 -10.36 -1.94
CA ALA A 217 -17.90 -11.28 -1.16
C ALA A 217 -16.50 -11.41 -1.73
N VAL A 218 -15.51 -10.95 -0.98
CA VAL A 218 -14.09 -11.18 -1.27
C VAL A 218 -13.67 -12.43 -0.51
N THR A 219 -13.63 -13.57 -1.21
CA THR A 219 -13.51 -14.87 -0.53
C THR A 219 -12.91 -15.97 -1.41
N PRO A 220 -12.07 -16.86 -0.86
CA PRO A 220 -11.63 -18.07 -1.54
C PRO A 220 -12.70 -19.16 -1.56
N TYR A 221 -13.78 -19.01 -0.79
CA TYR A 221 -14.76 -20.07 -0.59
C TYR A 221 -15.94 -20.01 -1.56
N LEU A 222 -16.45 -21.18 -1.94
CA LEU A 222 -17.64 -21.32 -2.78
C LEU A 222 -18.88 -21.34 -1.89
N TYR A 223 -19.73 -20.32 -2.03
CA TYR A 223 -21.00 -20.18 -1.36
C TYR A 223 -22.15 -20.19 -2.35
N ASP A 224 -23.33 -20.62 -1.89
CA ASP A 224 -24.59 -20.62 -2.64
C ASP A 224 -25.64 -19.77 -1.88
N PRO A 225 -25.50 -18.42 -1.92
CA PRO A 225 -26.40 -17.53 -1.20
C PRO A 225 -27.78 -17.47 -1.86
N PRO A 226 -28.86 -17.29 -1.06
CA PRO A 226 -30.21 -17.16 -1.62
C PRO A 226 -30.41 -15.86 -2.40
N VAL A 227 -29.57 -14.85 -2.14
CA VAL A 227 -29.58 -13.52 -2.77
C VAL A 227 -28.61 -13.46 -3.94
N GLN A 228 -28.75 -12.43 -4.78
CA GLN A 228 -27.75 -12.12 -5.79
C GLN A 228 -26.40 -11.79 -5.12
N ALA A 229 -25.31 -12.27 -5.70
CA ALA A 229 -23.98 -12.05 -5.15
C ALA A 229 -22.94 -11.77 -6.23
N ILE A 230 -21.96 -10.93 -5.90
CA ILE A 230 -20.75 -10.74 -6.69
C ILE A 230 -19.60 -11.27 -5.85
N PHE A 231 -18.98 -12.34 -6.34
CA PHE A 231 -17.81 -12.95 -5.71
C PHE A 231 -16.53 -12.41 -6.36
N TYR A 232 -15.69 -11.81 -5.53
CA TYR A 232 -14.34 -11.42 -5.88
C TYR A 232 -13.36 -12.49 -5.39
N ARG A 233 -12.53 -12.98 -6.31
CA ARG A 233 -11.63 -14.13 -6.16
C ARG A 233 -10.17 -13.65 -6.15
N PRO A 234 -9.63 -13.28 -4.99
CA PRO A 234 -8.25 -12.83 -4.88
C PRO A 234 -7.26 -14.02 -5.02
N PRO A 235 -6.07 -13.83 -5.60
CA PRO A 235 -5.07 -14.90 -5.74
C PRO A 235 -4.31 -15.14 -4.41
N VAL A 236 -4.95 -15.88 -3.51
CA VAL A 236 -4.52 -16.08 -2.11
C VAL A 236 -4.30 -17.54 -1.69
N LEU A 237 -4.65 -18.52 -2.53
CA LEU A 237 -4.49 -19.95 -2.22
C LEU A 237 -3.15 -20.48 -2.76
N CYS A 238 -2.42 -21.18 -1.91
CA CYS A 238 -1.17 -21.87 -2.24
C CYS A 238 -1.42 -23.39 -2.21
N ALA A 239 -1.22 -24.08 -3.33
CA ALA A 239 -1.45 -25.52 -3.41
C ALA A 239 -0.14 -26.31 -3.51
N GLY A 240 0.11 -27.20 -2.55
CA GLY A 240 1.21 -28.14 -2.61
C GLY A 240 0.76 -29.43 -3.28
N LEU A 241 1.57 -29.96 -4.20
CA LEU A 241 1.24 -31.04 -5.10
C LEU A 241 2.23 -32.20 -4.93
N GLY A 242 1.71 -33.42 -4.91
CA GLY A 242 2.49 -34.65 -4.99
C GLY A 242 1.81 -35.62 -5.95
N SER A 243 2.57 -36.51 -6.59
CA SER A 243 1.98 -37.50 -7.49
C SER A 243 2.89 -38.70 -7.72
N GLU A 244 2.34 -39.77 -8.26
CA GLU A 244 3.13 -40.76 -8.96
C GLU A 244 3.64 -40.20 -10.31
N ARG A 245 4.62 -40.86 -10.93
CA ARG A 245 5.14 -40.40 -12.24
C ARG A 245 4.14 -40.72 -13.36
N GLY A 246 4.03 -39.81 -14.32
CA GLY A 246 3.27 -40.05 -15.55
C GLY A 246 1.76 -40.03 -15.33
N ILE A 247 1.28 -39.09 -14.51
CA ILE A 247 -0.14 -38.78 -14.41
C ILE A 247 -0.60 -38.01 -15.65
N ASP A 248 -1.79 -38.33 -16.16
CA ASP A 248 -2.37 -37.62 -17.30
C ASP A 248 -2.69 -36.16 -16.92
N SER A 249 -2.28 -35.21 -17.75
CA SER A 249 -2.34 -33.78 -17.44
C SER A 249 -3.76 -33.21 -17.43
N GLU A 250 -4.64 -33.68 -18.32
CA GLU A 250 -6.01 -33.20 -18.41
C GLU A 250 -6.88 -33.84 -17.33
N LEU A 251 -6.75 -35.15 -17.11
CA LEU A 251 -7.43 -35.84 -16.00
C LEU A 251 -7.03 -35.26 -14.64
N PHE A 252 -5.73 -35.00 -14.43
CA PHE A 252 -5.25 -34.34 -13.22
C PHE A 252 -5.88 -32.96 -13.04
N SER A 253 -5.82 -32.09 -14.06
CA SER A 253 -6.33 -30.72 -13.94
C SER A 253 -7.83 -30.68 -13.65
N GLY A 254 -8.62 -31.49 -14.38
CA GLY A 254 -10.07 -31.59 -14.18
C GLY A 254 -10.41 -32.14 -12.80
N SER A 255 -9.73 -33.20 -12.37
CA SER A 255 -9.91 -33.79 -11.04
C SER A 255 -9.53 -32.82 -9.93
N PHE A 256 -8.38 -32.14 -10.04
CA PHE A 256 -7.90 -31.19 -9.03
C PHE A 256 -8.87 -30.03 -8.82
N PHE A 257 -9.38 -29.42 -9.90
CA PHE A 257 -10.41 -28.38 -9.79
C PHE A 257 -11.72 -28.92 -9.20
N GLY A 258 -12.14 -30.12 -9.59
CA GLY A 258 -13.31 -30.78 -9.02
C GLY A 258 -13.18 -31.02 -7.51
N GLU A 259 -12.03 -31.50 -7.03
CA GLU A 259 -11.80 -31.70 -5.61
C GLU A 259 -11.75 -30.39 -4.82
N MET A 260 -11.08 -29.35 -5.35
CA MET A 260 -11.12 -28.03 -4.72
C MET A 260 -12.56 -27.54 -4.56
N GLN A 261 -13.38 -27.67 -5.61
CA GLN A 261 -14.79 -27.26 -5.57
C GLN A 261 -15.61 -28.09 -4.58
N ARG A 262 -15.38 -29.41 -4.47
CA ARG A 262 -16.02 -30.27 -3.47
C ARG A 262 -15.71 -29.84 -2.03
N HIS A 263 -14.49 -29.35 -1.80
CA HIS A 263 -14.07 -28.75 -0.53
C HIS A 263 -14.41 -27.26 -0.42
N ARG A 264 -15.30 -26.74 -1.28
CA ARG A 264 -15.75 -25.35 -1.31
C ARG A 264 -14.63 -24.33 -1.49
N LEU A 265 -13.53 -24.68 -2.16
CA LEU A 265 -12.46 -23.75 -2.52
C LEU A 265 -12.56 -23.39 -4.01
N SER A 266 -12.46 -22.11 -4.33
CA SER A 266 -12.45 -21.65 -5.71
C SER A 266 -11.05 -21.81 -6.34
N PRO A 267 -10.89 -22.58 -7.43
CA PRO A 267 -9.62 -22.65 -8.15
C PRO A 267 -9.17 -21.29 -8.72
N LEU A 268 -10.08 -20.33 -8.86
CA LEU A 268 -9.76 -18.97 -9.32
C LEU A 268 -8.89 -18.19 -8.34
N CYS A 269 -8.85 -18.62 -7.08
CA CYS A 269 -8.05 -18.01 -6.02
C CYS A 269 -6.64 -18.60 -5.91
N LEU A 270 -6.26 -19.57 -6.76
CA LEU A 270 -4.89 -20.11 -6.76
C LEU A 270 -3.88 -19.04 -7.17
N ALA A 271 -2.91 -18.82 -6.29
CA ALA A 271 -1.83 -17.86 -6.49
C ALA A 271 -0.56 -18.52 -7.03
N CYS A 272 -0.28 -19.74 -6.56
CA CYS A 272 0.91 -20.51 -6.88
C CYS A 272 0.73 -21.98 -6.50
N THR A 273 1.57 -22.84 -7.08
CA THR A 273 1.67 -24.26 -6.74
C THR A 273 3.08 -24.65 -6.37
N GLY A 274 3.25 -25.75 -5.63
CA GLY A 274 4.55 -26.18 -5.11
C GLY A 274 4.68 -27.68 -5.08
N THR A 275 5.90 -28.19 -5.25
CA THR A 275 6.22 -29.62 -5.22
C THR A 275 7.67 -29.82 -4.75
N VAL A 276 8.09 -31.07 -4.59
CA VAL A 276 9.51 -31.42 -4.47
C VAL A 276 10.27 -31.17 -5.80
N ASP A 277 11.51 -30.67 -5.73
CA ASP A 277 12.31 -30.18 -6.87
C ASP A 277 12.36 -31.12 -8.07
N PHE A 278 12.61 -32.41 -7.84
CA PHE A 278 12.72 -33.37 -8.95
C PHE A 278 11.38 -33.63 -9.68
N LYS A 279 10.26 -33.07 -9.18
CA LYS A 279 8.94 -33.06 -9.82
C LYS A 279 8.55 -31.73 -10.44
N LEU A 280 9.45 -30.74 -10.47
CA LEU A 280 9.23 -29.51 -11.22
C LEU A 280 8.89 -29.78 -12.68
N GLU A 281 9.55 -30.76 -13.30
CA GLU A 281 9.35 -31.13 -14.70
C GLU A 281 8.20 -32.15 -14.92
N GLU A 282 7.36 -32.42 -13.91
CA GLU A 282 6.19 -33.30 -14.09
C GLU A 282 5.20 -32.64 -15.09
N PRO A 283 4.90 -33.29 -16.24
CA PRO A 283 4.11 -32.66 -17.30
C PRO A 283 2.75 -32.14 -16.83
N ALA A 284 2.08 -32.85 -15.92
CA ALA A 284 0.79 -32.45 -15.38
C ALA A 284 0.86 -31.17 -14.54
N PHE A 285 1.94 -30.97 -13.78
CA PHE A 285 2.11 -29.76 -12.96
C PHE A 285 2.48 -28.56 -13.82
N GLN A 286 3.34 -28.77 -14.83
CA GLN A 286 3.68 -27.74 -15.83
C GLN A 286 2.49 -27.36 -16.71
N ALA A 287 1.63 -28.32 -17.06
CA ALA A 287 0.38 -28.05 -17.77
C ALA A 287 -0.59 -27.22 -16.92
N LEU A 288 -0.76 -27.55 -15.63
CA LEU A 288 -1.60 -26.80 -14.71
C LEU A 288 -1.09 -25.36 -14.53
N SER A 289 0.22 -25.18 -14.29
CA SER A 289 0.86 -23.87 -14.15
C SER A 289 0.63 -22.99 -15.38
N ARG A 290 0.86 -23.52 -16.58
CA ARG A 290 0.60 -22.80 -17.85
C ARG A 290 -0.88 -22.50 -18.06
N LYS A 291 -1.78 -23.45 -17.75
CA LYS A 291 -3.23 -23.28 -17.91
C LYS A 291 -3.78 -22.15 -17.03
N LEU A 292 -3.24 -22.00 -15.82
CA LEU A 292 -3.69 -20.99 -14.85
C LEU A 292 -2.91 -19.68 -14.94
N GLY A 293 -1.71 -19.69 -15.54
CA GLY A 293 -0.79 -18.56 -15.56
C GLY A 293 -0.17 -18.27 -14.18
N ILE A 294 0.05 -19.30 -13.36
CA ILE A 294 0.58 -19.16 -11.99
C ILE A 294 1.90 -19.93 -11.83
N PRO A 295 2.83 -19.49 -10.97
CA PRO A 295 4.13 -20.15 -10.82
C PRO A 295 4.02 -21.51 -10.12
N LEU A 296 4.88 -22.45 -10.57
CA LEU A 296 5.15 -23.73 -9.91
C LEU A 296 6.54 -23.64 -9.24
N HIS A 297 6.58 -23.90 -7.94
CA HIS A 297 7.81 -23.88 -7.13
C HIS A 297 8.28 -25.28 -6.80
N GLY A 298 9.60 -25.46 -6.76
CA GLY A 298 10.26 -26.66 -6.31
C GLY A 298 10.91 -26.39 -4.96
N TYR A 299 10.87 -27.39 -4.09
CA TYR A 299 11.57 -27.38 -2.81
C TYR A 299 12.47 -28.60 -2.69
N ARG A 300 13.62 -28.41 -2.05
CA ARG A 300 14.49 -29.51 -1.65
C ARG A 300 13.84 -30.34 -0.55
N ALA A 301 14.31 -31.58 -0.40
CA ALA A 301 13.80 -32.47 0.62
C ALA A 301 14.00 -31.89 2.03
N GLU A 302 15.14 -31.26 2.29
CA GLU A 302 15.46 -30.66 3.59
C GLU A 302 14.55 -29.48 3.93
N GLU A 303 14.16 -28.69 2.92
CA GLU A 303 13.23 -27.56 3.10
C GLU A 303 11.83 -28.07 3.45
N LEU A 304 11.33 -29.09 2.75
CA LEU A 304 10.03 -29.69 3.04
C LEU A 304 10.00 -30.36 4.42
N GLU A 305 11.08 -31.03 4.81
CA GLU A 305 11.18 -31.69 6.10
C GLU A 305 11.32 -30.71 7.28
N SER A 306 11.75 -29.47 7.02
CA SER A 306 11.81 -28.41 8.04
C SER A 306 10.43 -27.87 8.47
N VAL A 307 9.35 -28.26 7.76
CA VAL A 307 8.00 -27.85 8.10
C VAL A 307 7.49 -28.67 9.28
N ASP A 308 7.52 -28.06 10.46
CA ASP A 308 6.97 -28.66 11.68
C ASP A 308 5.45 -28.79 11.63
N GLY A 309 4.94 -29.89 12.19
CA GLY A 309 3.51 -30.07 12.45
C GLY A 309 2.67 -30.43 11.23
N VAL A 310 3.26 -31.03 10.19
CA VAL A 310 2.48 -31.54 9.05
C VAL A 310 1.37 -32.50 9.55
N PRO A 311 0.09 -32.30 9.15
CA PRO A 311 -1.02 -33.06 9.73
C PRO A 311 -0.99 -34.55 9.38
N ASN A 312 -0.51 -34.90 8.18
CA ASN A 312 -0.57 -36.26 7.67
C ASN A 312 0.82 -36.76 7.21
N PRO A 313 1.80 -36.98 8.12
CA PRO A 313 3.11 -37.51 7.76
C PRO A 313 3.01 -38.93 7.19
N SER A 314 3.90 -39.30 6.27
CA SER A 314 3.89 -40.61 5.61
C SER A 314 5.27 -41.24 5.50
N GLU A 315 5.46 -42.32 6.27
CA GLU A 315 6.64 -43.20 6.20
C GLU A 315 6.91 -43.76 4.79
N THR A 316 5.84 -44.01 4.02
CA THR A 316 5.98 -44.51 2.65
C THR A 316 6.54 -43.43 1.72
N VAL A 317 6.16 -42.17 1.93
CA VAL A 317 6.72 -41.03 1.19
C VAL A 317 8.15 -40.79 1.63
N PHE A 318 8.43 -40.83 2.94
CA PHE A 318 9.78 -40.65 3.49
C PHE A 318 10.78 -41.64 2.89
N ARG A 319 10.46 -42.93 2.86
CA ARG A 319 11.32 -43.95 2.23
C ARG A 319 11.59 -43.73 0.74
N LYS A 320 10.68 -43.06 0.03
CA LYS A 320 10.76 -42.85 -1.43
C LYS A 320 11.40 -41.51 -1.82
N VAL A 321 11.15 -40.48 -1.03
CA VAL A 321 11.41 -39.06 -1.36
C VAL A 321 12.33 -38.39 -0.34
N GLY A 322 12.51 -38.99 0.84
CA GLY A 322 13.29 -38.42 1.93
C GLY A 322 12.52 -37.42 2.80
N VAL A 323 11.19 -37.27 2.60
CA VAL A 323 10.34 -36.32 3.34
C VAL A 323 9.03 -36.94 3.79
N HIS A 324 8.52 -36.54 4.95
CA HIS A 324 7.27 -37.08 5.49
C HIS A 324 6.02 -36.54 4.80
N SER A 325 6.08 -35.34 4.21
CA SER A 325 4.97 -34.77 3.43
C SER A 325 5.52 -33.89 2.31
N VAL A 326 4.99 -34.05 1.10
CA VAL A 326 5.30 -33.15 -0.03
C VAL A 326 4.22 -32.08 -0.14
N SER A 327 2.95 -32.49 -0.22
CA SER A 327 1.85 -31.56 -0.48
C SER A 327 1.62 -30.58 0.67
N GLU A 328 1.59 -31.05 1.92
CA GLU A 328 1.34 -30.16 3.07
C GLU A 328 2.53 -29.23 3.29
N ALA A 329 3.74 -29.77 3.30
CA ALA A 329 4.96 -28.99 3.46
C ALA A 329 5.12 -27.93 2.34
N ALA A 330 4.94 -28.31 1.08
CA ALA A 330 5.03 -27.36 -0.03
C ALA A 330 3.95 -26.26 0.05
N SER A 331 2.71 -26.59 0.41
CA SER A 331 1.65 -25.58 0.60
C SER A 331 1.97 -24.60 1.74
N ALA A 332 2.53 -25.10 2.85
CA ALA A 332 2.92 -24.29 4.01
C ALA A 332 4.10 -23.35 3.70
N LEU A 333 5.14 -23.85 3.02
CA LEU A 333 6.28 -23.03 2.60
C LEU A 333 5.86 -21.91 1.64
N LEU A 334 4.96 -22.21 0.69
CA LEU A 334 4.39 -21.20 -0.20
C LEU A 334 3.56 -20.15 0.54
N ALA A 335 2.80 -20.58 1.55
CA ALA A 335 1.95 -19.71 2.35
C ALA A 335 2.74 -18.85 3.35
N GLY A 336 3.92 -19.32 3.78
CA GLY A 336 4.74 -18.67 4.81
C GLY A 336 4.26 -18.93 6.25
N HIS A 337 3.41 -19.96 6.47
CA HIS A 337 2.97 -20.42 7.78
C HIS A 337 2.47 -21.87 7.73
N HIS A 338 2.34 -22.51 8.90
CA HIS A 338 2.03 -23.95 9.02
C HIS A 338 0.55 -24.16 9.39
N GLU A 339 -0.36 -23.53 8.65
CA GLU A 339 -1.81 -23.80 8.77
C GLU A 339 -2.36 -24.14 7.38
N TRP A 340 -3.32 -25.07 7.34
CA TRP A 340 -3.90 -25.58 6.11
C TRP A 340 -5.40 -25.32 6.09
N VAL A 341 -5.90 -24.73 5.00
CA VAL A 341 -7.34 -24.64 4.76
C VAL A 341 -7.91 -25.95 4.23
N LEU A 342 -7.03 -26.78 3.65
CA LEU A 342 -7.33 -28.15 3.24
C LEU A 342 -6.09 -29.02 3.45
N GLU A 343 -6.18 -29.95 4.40
CA GLU A 343 -5.17 -30.98 4.64
C GLU A 343 -5.03 -31.93 3.44
N LYS A 344 -4.00 -32.79 3.46
CA LYS A 344 -3.69 -33.70 2.36
C LYS A 344 -4.89 -34.53 1.88
N GLN A 345 -5.31 -34.27 0.65
CA GLN A 345 -6.21 -35.12 -0.11
C GLN A 345 -5.41 -36.09 -0.97
N LYS A 346 -5.83 -37.35 -1.05
CA LYS A 346 -5.26 -38.36 -1.94
C LYS A 346 -6.31 -38.81 -2.94
N VAL A 347 -6.03 -38.64 -4.21
CA VAL A 347 -6.99 -38.84 -5.29
C VAL A 347 -6.46 -39.90 -6.26
N SER A 348 -7.37 -40.73 -6.78
CA SER A 348 -7.06 -41.77 -7.76
C SER A 348 -7.53 -41.33 -9.14
N LEU A 349 -6.65 -41.42 -10.13
CA LEU A 349 -6.93 -41.18 -11.53
C LEU A 349 -6.92 -42.51 -12.28
N ASP A 350 -7.80 -42.64 -13.27
CA ASP A 350 -7.77 -43.76 -14.19
C ASP A 350 -6.45 -43.75 -14.98
N GLY A 351 -5.76 -44.90 -15.02
CA GLY A 351 -4.48 -45.02 -15.71
C GLY A 351 -4.66 -44.93 -17.22
N VAL A 352 -4.11 -43.90 -17.86
CA VAL A 352 -4.14 -43.72 -19.32
C VAL A 352 -2.75 -43.94 -19.94
N PRO A 353 -2.61 -44.79 -20.99
CA PRO A 353 -3.61 -45.74 -21.51
C PRO A 353 -3.70 -46.99 -20.61
N LYS A 354 -4.91 -47.55 -20.44
CA LYS A 354 -5.27 -48.75 -19.63
C LYS A 354 -4.10 -49.36 -18.83
N GLY A 355 -3.90 -48.84 -17.62
CA GLY A 355 -2.94 -49.34 -16.64
C GLY A 355 -3.52 -49.35 -15.23
N SER A 356 -2.68 -49.61 -14.23
CA SER A 356 -3.05 -49.44 -12.82
C SER A 356 -3.40 -47.97 -12.54
N PRO A 357 -4.39 -47.69 -11.66
CA PRO A 357 -4.72 -46.33 -11.26
C PRO A 357 -3.48 -45.59 -10.75
N ARG A 358 -3.41 -44.30 -11.06
CA ARG A 358 -2.34 -43.42 -10.60
C ARG A 358 -2.86 -42.51 -9.52
N HIS A 359 -2.00 -42.14 -8.57
CA HIS A 359 -2.39 -41.26 -7.48
C HIS A 359 -1.72 -39.90 -7.55
N TYR A 360 -2.47 -38.87 -7.18
CA TYR A 360 -1.92 -37.58 -6.79
C TYR A 360 -2.41 -37.19 -5.40
N THR A 361 -1.65 -36.31 -4.77
CA THR A 361 -1.99 -35.72 -3.48
C THR A 361 -1.90 -34.21 -3.59
N PHE A 362 -2.76 -33.50 -2.88
CA PHE A 362 -2.65 -32.06 -2.74
C PHE A 362 -3.08 -31.59 -1.36
N ALA A 363 -2.56 -30.45 -0.95
CA ALA A 363 -3.00 -29.70 0.23
C ALA A 363 -3.05 -28.22 -0.16
N VAL A 364 -3.85 -27.45 0.55
CA VAL A 364 -4.03 -26.01 0.26
C VAL A 364 -3.89 -25.21 1.55
N SER A 365 -3.08 -24.16 1.48
CA SER A 365 -2.95 -23.14 2.51
C SER A 365 -3.37 -21.78 1.95
N LEU A 366 -3.84 -20.88 2.82
CA LEU A 366 -4.01 -19.48 2.47
C LEU A 366 -2.64 -18.79 2.57
N LYS A 367 -2.35 -17.73 1.83
CA LYS A 367 -1.14 -16.94 2.09
C LYS A 367 -1.22 -16.28 3.48
N LYS A 368 -0.07 -16.13 4.14
CA LYS A 368 0.04 -15.48 5.46
C LYS A 368 -0.59 -14.09 5.45
N ASP A 369 -0.27 -13.28 4.45
CA ASP A 369 -0.79 -11.91 4.30
C ASP A 369 -2.28 -11.85 3.94
N ALA A 370 -2.87 -12.99 3.57
CA ALA A 370 -4.29 -13.13 3.30
C ALA A 370 -5.13 -13.56 4.52
N LEU A 371 -4.48 -14.05 5.58
CA LEU A 371 -5.15 -14.41 6.82
C LEU A 371 -5.69 -13.17 7.51
N ARG A 372 -6.97 -13.20 7.86
CA ARG A 372 -7.61 -12.11 8.57
C ARG A 372 -7.31 -12.20 10.07
N ARG A 373 -6.13 -11.70 10.46
CA ARG A 373 -5.67 -11.58 11.85
C ARG A 373 -5.78 -10.13 12.32
N GLY A 374 -5.71 -9.95 13.64
CA GLY A 374 -5.53 -8.62 14.21
C GLY A 374 -4.23 -8.00 13.71
N ARG A 375 -4.06 -6.69 13.91
CA ARG A 375 -2.86 -5.99 13.47
C ARG A 375 -2.46 -4.93 14.45
N VAL A 376 -1.17 -4.88 14.78
CA VAL A 376 -0.61 -3.82 15.61
C VAL A 376 0.10 -2.80 14.73
N THR A 377 -0.27 -1.54 14.82
CA THR A 377 0.44 -0.44 14.14
C THR A 377 1.07 0.44 15.21
N ILE A 378 2.40 0.48 15.23
CA ILE A 378 3.16 1.44 16.05
C ILE A 378 3.24 2.74 15.25
N VAL A 379 2.65 3.82 15.75
CA VAL A 379 2.55 5.10 15.02
C VAL A 379 3.34 6.17 15.74
N GLY A 380 4.21 6.85 14.99
CA GLY A 380 4.80 8.13 15.39
C GLY A 380 3.75 9.23 15.39
N ALA A 381 3.40 9.68 16.59
CA ALA A 381 2.36 10.66 16.85
C ALA A 381 2.79 12.09 16.49
N GLY A 382 4.08 12.31 16.23
CA GLY A 382 4.64 13.65 16.06
C GLY A 382 5.01 14.32 17.39
N PRO A 383 5.48 15.57 17.34
CA PRO A 383 6.09 16.26 18.48
C PRO A 383 5.08 16.85 19.47
N GLY A 384 3.81 17.00 19.07
CA GLY A 384 2.75 17.60 19.88
C GLY A 384 1.52 17.95 19.07
N ASP A 385 1.66 18.90 18.14
CA ASP A 385 0.55 19.36 17.30
C ASP A 385 -0.14 18.20 16.54
N PRO A 386 -1.46 17.97 16.71
CA PRO A 386 -2.20 16.96 15.97
C PRO A 386 -2.14 17.09 14.45
N GLY A 387 -1.80 18.27 13.91
CA GLY A 387 -1.58 18.49 12.47
C GLY A 387 -0.23 17.98 11.96
N LEU A 388 0.71 17.62 12.85
CA LEU A 388 2.02 17.08 12.50
C LEU A 388 2.08 15.55 12.52
N ILE A 389 0.98 14.87 12.85
CA ILE A 389 0.86 13.44 12.57
C ILE A 389 0.88 13.22 11.06
N THR A 390 1.47 12.11 10.60
CA THR A 390 1.41 11.75 9.19
C THR A 390 -0.02 11.40 8.77
N VAL A 391 -0.37 11.62 7.50
CA VAL A 391 -1.68 11.20 6.94
C VAL A 391 -1.93 9.72 7.22
N LYS A 392 -0.92 8.86 6.98
CA LYS A 392 -0.99 7.43 7.30
C LYS A 392 -1.22 7.18 8.79
N GLY A 393 -0.54 7.91 9.68
CA GLY A 393 -0.72 7.79 11.13
C GLY A 393 -2.14 8.12 11.58
N ARG A 394 -2.71 9.20 11.05
CA ARG A 394 -4.11 9.58 11.30
C ARG A 394 -5.10 8.53 10.80
N GLU A 395 -4.95 8.07 9.55
CA GLU A 395 -5.80 7.01 8.98
C GLU A 395 -5.77 5.73 9.82
N CYS A 396 -4.61 5.38 10.39
CA CYS A 396 -4.49 4.24 11.29
C CYS A 396 -5.30 4.45 12.59
N ILE A 397 -5.28 5.65 13.18
CA ILE A 397 -6.06 5.97 14.38
C ILE A 397 -7.57 5.94 14.08
N GLU A 398 -7.99 6.52 12.96
CA GLU A 398 -9.39 6.57 12.53
C GLU A 398 -9.97 5.16 12.34
N ALA A 399 -9.15 4.22 11.87
CA ALA A 399 -9.55 2.82 11.67
C ALA A 399 -9.35 1.92 12.91
N ALA A 400 -8.70 2.37 13.97
CA ALA A 400 -8.35 1.50 15.09
C ALA A 400 -9.56 1.07 15.93
N ASP A 401 -9.59 -0.18 16.39
CA ASP A 401 -10.52 -0.66 17.41
C ASP A 401 -9.96 -0.43 18.82
N LEU A 402 -8.63 -0.35 18.95
CA LEU A 402 -7.90 -0.04 20.18
C LEU A 402 -6.81 0.99 19.89
N VAL A 403 -6.83 2.12 20.59
CA VAL A 403 -5.74 3.11 20.60
C VAL A 403 -5.09 3.13 21.97
N LEU A 404 -3.87 2.62 22.06
CA LEU A 404 -3.04 2.66 23.26
C LEU A 404 -1.96 3.73 23.09
N TYR A 405 -1.99 4.79 23.88
CA TYR A 405 -1.07 5.93 23.72
C TYR A 405 -0.20 6.18 24.95
N ALA A 406 1.04 6.61 24.73
CA ALA A 406 1.95 7.02 25.80
C ALA A 406 1.52 8.37 26.40
N GLY A 407 0.51 8.37 27.27
CA GLY A 407 -0.13 9.62 27.75
C GLY A 407 0.72 10.57 28.58
N SER A 408 1.96 10.20 28.92
CA SER A 408 2.94 11.13 29.50
C SER A 408 3.63 12.02 28.45
N LEU A 409 3.58 11.66 27.16
CA LEU A 409 4.36 12.27 26.08
C LEU A 409 3.56 12.53 24.79
N VAL A 410 2.36 11.95 24.67
CA VAL A 410 1.45 12.13 23.53
C VAL A 410 0.23 12.93 24.03
N PRO A 411 -0.07 14.09 23.44
CA PRO A 411 -1.25 14.87 23.80
C PRO A 411 -2.55 14.09 23.56
N GLU A 412 -3.52 14.27 24.46
CA GLU A 412 -4.83 13.62 24.36
C GLU A 412 -5.57 13.99 23.07
N GLN A 413 -5.36 15.21 22.54
CA GLN A 413 -6.01 15.70 21.32
C GLN A 413 -5.75 14.80 20.10
N LEU A 414 -4.61 14.13 20.02
CA LEU A 414 -4.30 13.18 18.93
C LEU A 414 -5.20 11.93 18.96
N THR A 415 -5.75 11.59 20.12
CA THR A 415 -6.66 10.45 20.27
C THR A 415 -8.08 10.76 19.79
N HIS A 416 -8.42 12.05 19.59
CA HIS A 416 -9.74 12.46 19.10
C HIS A 416 -10.01 12.05 17.65
N TYR A 417 -8.98 11.64 16.90
CA TYR A 417 -9.14 11.03 15.59
C TYR A 417 -9.69 9.61 15.66
N ALA A 418 -9.76 8.98 16.83
CA ALA A 418 -10.22 7.60 16.95
C ALA A 418 -11.67 7.46 16.48
N GLY A 419 -11.93 6.44 15.67
CA GLY A 419 -13.27 6.15 15.14
C GLY A 419 -14.28 5.83 16.24
N ALA A 420 -15.57 5.96 15.91
CA ALA A 420 -16.65 5.59 16.82
C ALA A 420 -16.54 4.10 17.21
N GLY A 421 -16.65 3.79 18.51
CA GLY A 421 -16.52 2.43 19.04
C GLY A 421 -15.09 1.99 19.34
N ALA A 422 -14.07 2.77 18.97
CA ALA A 422 -12.69 2.52 19.35
C ALA A 422 -12.47 2.68 20.87
N MET A 423 -11.75 1.75 21.48
CA MET A 423 -11.32 1.90 22.87
C MET A 423 -10.00 2.68 22.93
N VAL A 424 -9.99 3.84 23.59
CA VAL A 424 -8.78 4.65 23.81
C VAL A 424 -8.27 4.46 25.24
N ARG A 425 -6.97 4.17 25.40
CA ARG A 425 -6.33 3.95 26.71
C ARG A 425 -4.96 4.63 26.78
N SER A 426 -4.70 5.32 27.89
CA SER A 426 -3.35 5.78 28.23
C SER A 426 -2.55 4.62 28.82
N SER A 427 -1.32 4.42 28.33
CA SER A 427 -0.38 3.43 28.86
C SER A 427 0.48 3.97 30.01
N ALA A 428 0.29 5.23 30.45
CA ALA A 428 1.19 5.89 31.39
C ALA A 428 1.27 5.19 32.76
N SER A 429 0.22 4.48 33.16
CA SER A 429 0.15 3.73 34.42
C SER A 429 0.27 2.21 34.25
N MET A 430 0.51 1.72 33.03
CA MET A 430 0.48 0.28 32.72
C MET A 430 1.89 -0.32 32.68
N SER A 431 2.05 -1.54 33.19
CA SER A 431 3.25 -2.34 32.91
C SER A 431 3.29 -2.80 31.45
N LEU A 432 4.43 -3.27 30.98
CA LEU A 432 4.56 -3.75 29.60
C LEU A 432 3.71 -5.03 29.37
N GLU A 433 3.65 -5.91 30.36
CA GLU A 433 2.85 -7.14 30.35
C GLU A 433 1.34 -6.87 30.30
N GLU A 434 0.87 -5.85 31.03
CA GLU A 434 -0.53 -5.41 30.96
C GLU A 434 -0.87 -4.88 29.56
N GLN A 435 0.05 -4.12 28.96
CA GLN A 435 -0.10 -3.62 27.59
C GLN A 435 -0.14 -4.78 26.58
N PHE A 436 0.76 -5.76 26.71
CA PHE A 436 0.78 -6.94 25.85
C PHE A 436 -0.49 -7.76 25.96
N THR A 437 -0.95 -8.04 27.17
CA THR A 437 -2.19 -8.79 27.41
C THR A 437 -3.37 -8.12 26.70
N LEU A 438 -3.51 -6.80 26.89
CA LEU A 438 -4.58 -6.03 26.27
C LEU A 438 -4.51 -6.05 24.73
N MET A 439 -3.32 -5.84 24.15
CA MET A 439 -3.15 -5.88 22.70
C MET A 439 -3.38 -7.28 22.13
N ALA A 440 -2.97 -8.34 22.84
CA ALA A 440 -3.18 -9.73 22.44
C ALA A 440 -4.67 -10.09 22.36
N ASP A 441 -5.46 -9.64 23.34
CA ASP A 441 -6.90 -9.93 23.38
C ASP A 441 -7.63 -9.32 22.18
N TYR A 442 -7.30 -8.09 21.81
CA TYR A 442 -7.82 -7.46 20.59
C TYR A 442 -7.29 -8.14 19.33
N TYR A 443 -6.01 -8.50 19.31
CA TYR A 443 -5.39 -9.14 18.16
C TYR A 443 -6.05 -10.49 17.82
N ARG A 444 -6.33 -11.32 18.84
CA ARG A 444 -7.03 -12.62 18.68
C ARG A 444 -8.47 -12.46 18.18
N GLN A 445 -9.10 -11.30 18.40
CA GLN A 445 -10.42 -10.97 17.87
C GLN A 445 -10.38 -10.47 16.42
N GLY A 446 -9.21 -10.42 15.78
CA GLY A 446 -9.08 -9.88 14.42
C GLY A 446 -9.07 -8.35 14.35
N LYS A 447 -8.92 -7.65 15.50
CA LYS A 447 -9.06 -6.20 15.60
C LYS A 447 -7.78 -5.43 15.24
N ARG A 448 -7.95 -4.16 14.89
CA ARG A 448 -6.88 -3.20 14.57
C ARG A 448 -6.46 -2.47 15.85
N ILE A 449 -5.18 -2.56 16.18
CA ILE A 449 -4.58 -1.96 17.38
C ILE A 449 -3.58 -0.91 16.93
N VAL A 450 -3.71 0.31 17.45
CA VAL A 450 -2.74 1.38 17.28
C VAL A 450 -2.03 1.62 18.60
N ARG A 451 -0.69 1.65 18.53
CA ARG A 451 0.19 2.03 19.63
C ARG A 451 0.86 3.36 19.31
N LEU A 452 0.40 4.44 19.93
CA LEU A 452 0.90 5.80 19.70
C LEU A 452 2.13 6.11 20.55
N HIS A 453 3.24 6.45 19.87
CA HIS A 453 4.49 6.90 20.47
C HIS A 453 4.78 8.35 20.07
N THR A 454 5.35 9.12 20.99
CA THR A 454 5.76 10.51 20.72
C THR A 454 6.83 10.58 19.64
N GLY A 455 6.81 11.66 18.84
CA GLY A 455 7.80 11.91 17.80
C GLY A 455 7.81 10.82 16.72
N ASP A 456 9.00 10.29 16.47
CA ASP A 456 9.21 9.11 15.62
C ASP A 456 9.59 7.88 16.48
N PRO A 457 8.99 6.70 16.27
CA PRO A 457 9.23 5.53 17.10
C PRO A 457 10.68 5.01 17.08
N SER A 458 11.46 5.34 16.05
CA SER A 458 12.86 4.92 15.95
C SER A 458 13.80 5.65 16.91
N ILE A 459 13.36 6.76 17.51
CA ILE A 459 14.20 7.62 18.37
C ILE A 459 13.72 7.51 19.81
N TYR A 460 14.42 6.71 20.62
CA TYR A 460 14.17 6.51 22.06
C TYR A 460 12.72 6.07 22.40
N GLY A 461 12.00 5.48 21.44
CA GLY A 461 10.59 5.11 21.57
C GLY A 461 10.31 3.88 22.44
N ALA A 462 11.34 3.14 22.87
CA ALA A 462 11.21 1.88 23.63
C ALA A 462 10.25 0.86 22.96
N ILE A 463 10.35 0.74 21.64
CA ILE A 463 9.52 -0.17 20.84
C ILE A 463 10.13 -1.56 20.64
N GLN A 464 11.43 -1.73 20.91
CA GLN A 464 12.16 -2.98 20.67
C GLN A 464 11.56 -4.17 21.46
N GLU A 465 11.25 -3.98 22.73
CA GLU A 465 10.66 -5.03 23.59
C GLU A 465 9.27 -5.43 23.09
N GLN A 466 8.50 -4.47 22.58
CA GLN A 466 7.18 -4.73 22.01
C GLN A 466 7.28 -5.55 20.72
N MET A 467 8.20 -5.17 19.82
CA MET A 467 8.44 -5.89 18.57
C MET A 467 8.90 -7.33 18.83
N ALA A 468 9.87 -7.53 19.73
CA ALA A 468 10.35 -8.86 20.11
C ALA A 468 9.21 -9.73 20.68
N TRP A 469 8.34 -9.14 21.50
CA TRP A 469 7.20 -9.85 22.05
C TRP A 469 6.16 -10.21 20.96
N PHE A 470 5.87 -9.30 20.03
CA PHE A 470 4.99 -9.59 18.89
C PHE A 470 5.54 -10.72 18.01
N GLU A 471 6.84 -10.70 17.70
CA GLU A 471 7.51 -11.75 16.92
C GLU A 471 7.43 -13.11 17.60
N GLN A 472 7.70 -13.17 18.90
CA GLN A 472 7.61 -14.40 19.68
C GLN A 472 6.20 -15.01 19.68
N HIS A 473 5.15 -14.18 19.55
CA HIS A 473 3.75 -14.61 19.56
C HIS A 473 3.12 -14.70 18.16
N GLY A 474 3.92 -14.53 17.09
CA GLY A 474 3.41 -14.53 15.72
C GLY A 474 2.40 -13.42 15.43
N MET A 475 2.50 -12.30 16.15
CA MET A 475 1.64 -11.13 15.98
C MET A 475 2.22 -10.20 14.91
N GLU A 476 1.43 -9.91 13.90
CA GLU A 476 1.80 -9.00 12.83
C GLU A 476 1.75 -7.55 13.30
N TYR A 477 2.82 -6.82 12.99
CA TYR A 477 2.92 -5.41 13.29
C TYR A 477 3.53 -4.60 12.12
N GLU A 478 3.23 -3.30 12.08
CA GLU A 478 3.91 -2.35 11.22
C GLU A 478 4.33 -1.10 12.02
N ILE A 479 5.32 -0.37 11.50
CA ILE A 479 5.72 0.93 12.03
C ILE A 479 5.33 2.01 11.02
N VAL A 480 4.65 3.04 11.50
CA VAL A 480 4.38 4.27 10.76
C VAL A 480 5.31 5.36 11.31
N PRO A 481 6.22 5.91 10.49
CA PRO A 481 7.14 6.95 10.94
C PRO A 481 6.38 8.23 11.30
N GLY A 482 7.01 9.06 12.14
CA GLY A 482 6.49 10.33 12.61
C GLY A 482 7.48 11.47 12.46
N VAL A 483 7.02 12.69 12.75
CA VAL A 483 7.88 13.87 12.82
C VAL A 483 8.55 13.91 14.19
N SER A 484 9.87 13.83 14.25
CA SER A 484 10.60 13.88 15.53
C SER A 484 10.72 15.31 16.06
N SER A 485 10.91 15.46 17.37
CA SER A 485 11.04 16.77 18.02
C SER A 485 12.23 17.60 17.52
N PHE A 486 13.29 16.98 16.99
CA PHE A 486 14.42 17.74 16.41
C PHE A 486 14.03 18.43 15.09
N GLN A 487 13.14 17.83 14.29
CA GLN A 487 12.62 18.44 13.07
C GLN A 487 11.68 19.60 13.41
N ALA A 488 10.84 19.41 14.44
CA ALA A 488 10.06 20.51 15.00
C ALA A 488 10.96 21.63 15.54
N ALA A 489 12.07 21.30 16.18
CA ALA A 489 13.02 22.29 16.67
C ALA A 489 13.62 23.08 15.51
N ALA A 490 14.05 22.41 14.44
CA ALA A 490 14.54 23.08 13.24
C ALA A 490 13.49 24.07 12.67
N ALA A 491 12.23 23.66 12.58
CA ALA A 491 11.13 24.50 12.11
C ALA A 491 10.86 25.70 13.04
N VAL A 492 10.70 25.47 14.35
CA VAL A 492 10.42 26.53 15.34
C VAL A 492 11.59 27.50 15.48
N LEU A 493 12.83 26.99 15.39
CA LEU A 493 14.04 27.82 15.38
C LEU A 493 14.25 28.55 14.04
N ASN A 494 13.44 28.25 13.01
CA ASN A 494 13.61 28.72 11.63
C ASN A 494 15.05 28.48 11.13
N SER A 495 15.53 27.26 11.31
CA SER A 495 16.91 26.87 11.05
C SER A 495 16.98 25.58 10.24
N GLN A 496 17.97 25.53 9.35
CA GLN A 496 18.44 24.29 8.74
C GLN A 496 19.62 23.74 9.57
N PHE A 497 19.49 22.53 10.12
CA PHE A 497 20.53 21.93 10.97
C PHE A 497 21.77 21.45 10.22
N THR A 498 21.72 21.40 8.89
CA THR A 498 22.87 21.23 8.01
C THR A 498 23.05 22.46 7.13
N ILE A 499 24.18 23.14 7.27
CA ILE A 499 24.49 24.38 6.56
C ILE A 499 25.74 24.15 5.70
N PRO A 500 25.65 24.35 4.36
CA PRO A 500 26.81 24.25 3.48
C PRO A 500 28.00 25.06 4.02
N GLU A 501 29.19 24.45 3.95
CA GLU A 501 30.47 25.05 4.36
C GLU A 501 30.60 25.36 5.87
N LYS A 502 29.58 25.04 6.69
CA LYS A 502 29.61 25.20 8.15
C LYS A 502 29.43 23.87 8.88
N VAL A 503 28.33 23.17 8.63
CA VAL A 503 27.99 21.92 9.32
C VAL A 503 27.19 21.01 8.40
N GLN A 504 27.62 19.77 8.21
CA GLN A 504 26.92 18.79 7.35
C GLN A 504 26.44 17.56 8.13
N THR A 505 26.53 17.62 9.46
CA THR A 505 26.26 16.50 10.36
C THR A 505 25.29 16.95 11.44
N ILE A 506 24.31 16.09 11.73
CA ILE A 506 23.41 16.21 12.87
C ILE A 506 23.68 15.01 13.78
N ILE A 507 23.92 15.27 15.06
CA ILE A 507 24.07 14.24 16.09
C ILE A 507 22.79 14.23 16.93
N LEU A 508 22.05 13.11 16.89
CA LEU A 508 20.93 12.86 17.79
C LEU A 508 21.44 11.99 18.92
N THR A 509 21.39 12.48 20.16
CA THR A 509 21.95 11.77 21.31
C THR A 509 21.16 12.04 22.59
N ARG A 510 21.55 11.39 23.68
CA ARG A 510 21.16 11.72 25.05
C ARG A 510 22.40 11.81 25.93
N GLY A 511 22.37 12.69 26.91
CA GLY A 511 23.36 12.76 27.98
C GLY A 511 23.27 11.59 28.96
N ASN A 512 24.30 11.50 29.80
CA ASN A 512 24.30 10.61 30.95
C ASN A 512 23.22 11.05 31.93
N GLY A 513 22.37 10.11 32.32
CA GLY A 513 21.39 10.30 33.38
C GLY A 513 21.47 9.13 34.35
N ARG A 514 20.31 8.64 34.81
CA ARG A 514 20.24 7.42 35.64
C ARG A 514 20.75 6.17 34.92
N THR A 515 20.65 6.15 33.59
CA THR A 515 21.13 5.06 32.74
C THR A 515 22.36 5.53 31.97
N PRO A 516 23.51 4.85 32.09
CA PRO A 516 24.72 5.24 31.37
C PRO A 516 24.53 5.12 29.86
N VAL A 517 25.30 5.90 29.09
CA VAL A 517 25.50 5.67 27.65
C VAL A 517 26.77 4.82 27.42
N PRO A 518 26.91 4.12 26.29
CA PRO A 518 28.17 3.49 25.91
C PRO A 518 29.34 4.48 25.95
N ASP A 519 30.54 4.03 26.33
CA ASP A 519 31.68 4.93 26.53
C ASP A 519 32.05 5.78 25.30
N LYS A 520 31.83 5.24 24.09
CA LYS A 520 32.08 5.92 22.82
C LYS A 520 31.01 6.95 22.44
N GLU A 521 29.89 6.96 23.15
CA GLU A 521 28.73 7.83 22.90
C GLU A 521 28.58 8.90 23.98
N ARG A 522 29.56 9.05 24.87
CA ARG A 522 29.62 10.16 25.82
C ARG A 522 29.61 11.50 25.07
N LEU A 523 28.98 12.52 25.67
CA LEU A 523 28.76 13.80 24.99
C LEU A 523 30.08 14.46 24.60
N ARG A 524 31.11 14.40 25.45
CA ARG A 524 32.45 14.89 25.10
C ARG A 524 33.02 14.23 23.83
N GLU A 525 32.82 12.93 23.63
CA GLU A 525 33.35 12.23 22.44
C GLU A 525 32.59 12.69 21.19
N LEU A 526 31.27 12.85 21.30
CA LEU A 526 30.39 13.31 20.24
C LEU A 526 30.53 14.82 19.95
N ALA A 527 31.08 15.61 20.89
CA ALA A 527 31.27 17.05 20.74
C ALA A 527 32.49 17.42 19.88
N ARG A 528 33.46 16.50 19.72
CA ARG A 528 34.70 16.75 18.96
C ARG A 528 34.50 17.29 17.54
N PRO A 529 33.52 16.82 16.74
CA PRO A 529 33.30 17.32 15.38
C PRO A 529 32.65 18.71 15.33
N GLN A 530 32.17 19.22 16.48
CA GLN A 530 31.41 20.47 16.59
C GLN A 530 30.19 20.55 15.66
N ALA A 531 29.53 19.40 15.43
CA ALA A 531 28.33 19.30 14.60
C ALA A 531 27.09 19.91 15.27
N THR A 532 25.97 20.00 14.55
CA THR A 532 24.70 20.36 15.20
C THR A 532 24.27 19.19 16.07
N MET A 533 24.11 19.39 17.37
CA MET A 533 23.77 18.33 18.32
C MET A 533 22.38 18.57 18.92
N CYS A 534 21.53 17.55 18.84
CA CYS A 534 20.21 17.53 19.46
C CYS A 534 20.22 16.51 20.60
N ILE A 535 20.12 16.98 21.83
CA ILE A 535 20.23 16.16 23.05
C ILE A 535 18.85 15.97 23.67
N PHE A 536 18.38 14.73 23.65
CA PHE A 536 17.12 14.27 24.23
C PHE A 536 17.31 13.85 25.69
N LEU A 537 16.25 13.90 26.50
CA LEU A 537 16.20 13.30 27.84
C LEU A 537 17.30 13.77 28.82
N SER A 538 17.82 14.99 28.69
CA SER A 538 19.01 15.43 29.45
C SER A 538 18.91 16.78 30.16
N ALA A 539 17.76 17.46 30.11
CA ALA A 539 17.61 18.76 30.77
C ALA A 539 17.83 18.69 32.29
N GLU A 540 17.51 17.58 32.97
CA GLU A 540 17.80 17.42 34.41
C GLU A 540 19.32 17.45 34.72
N TRP A 541 20.18 17.09 33.77
CA TRP A 541 21.64 17.04 33.90
C TRP A 541 22.34 18.16 33.12
N ALA A 542 21.71 19.32 32.99
CA ALA A 542 22.22 20.41 32.15
C ALA A 542 23.62 20.90 32.52
N GLU A 543 23.99 20.84 33.81
CA GLU A 543 25.34 21.22 34.29
C GLU A 543 26.42 20.27 33.75
N ASP A 544 26.19 18.95 33.83
CA ASP A 544 27.10 17.92 33.29
C ASP A 544 27.16 18.01 31.76
N VAL A 545 26.02 18.19 31.10
CA VAL A 545 25.94 18.39 29.65
C VAL A 545 26.77 19.60 29.24
N GLN A 546 26.61 20.75 29.91
CA GLN A 546 27.39 21.95 29.62
C GLN A 546 28.89 21.70 29.79
N ALA A 547 29.29 21.05 30.89
CA ALA A 547 30.70 20.77 31.17
C ALA A 547 31.33 19.85 30.10
N GLU A 548 30.68 18.74 29.74
CA GLU A 548 31.17 17.81 28.72
C GLU A 548 31.28 18.47 27.33
N LEU A 549 30.29 19.30 26.96
CA LEU A 549 30.30 19.98 25.67
C LEU A 549 31.37 21.09 25.62
N ALA A 550 31.61 21.79 26.73
CA ALA A 550 32.59 22.88 26.82
C ALA A 550 34.06 22.41 26.65
N GLU A 551 34.33 21.11 26.74
CA GLU A 551 35.64 20.54 26.40
C GLU A 551 36.01 20.72 24.92
N HIS A 552 35.00 20.83 24.03
CA HIS A 552 35.22 20.88 22.59
C HIS A 552 34.48 22.02 21.89
N TYR A 553 33.27 22.38 22.30
CA TYR A 553 32.55 23.53 21.73
C TYR A 553 33.03 24.85 22.36
N PRO A 554 33.18 25.92 21.56
CA PRO A 554 33.42 27.26 22.10
C PRO A 554 32.32 27.67 23.10
N PRO A 555 32.65 28.42 24.18
CA PRO A 555 31.65 28.89 25.14
C PRO A 555 30.55 29.77 24.51
N SER A 556 30.86 30.43 23.40
CA SER A 556 29.92 31.25 22.61
C SER A 556 29.06 30.45 21.62
N THR A 557 29.17 29.12 21.60
CA THR A 557 28.40 28.27 20.69
C THR A 557 26.91 28.48 20.94
N PRO A 558 26.10 28.80 19.92
CA PRO A 558 24.67 28.99 20.10
C PRO A 558 23.98 27.74 20.65
N VAL A 559 23.07 27.93 21.61
CA VAL A 559 22.22 26.87 22.17
C VAL A 559 20.76 27.29 22.22
N ALA A 560 19.86 26.30 22.15
CA ALA A 560 18.44 26.46 22.39
C ALA A 560 17.91 25.37 23.33
N VAL A 561 17.17 25.80 24.36
CA VAL A 561 16.37 24.94 25.24
C VAL A 561 14.94 24.98 24.72
N CYS A 562 14.44 23.84 24.23
CA CYS A 562 13.15 23.76 23.55
C CYS A 562 12.18 22.89 24.36
N TYR A 563 11.17 23.50 24.97
CA TYR A 563 10.16 22.80 25.77
C TYR A 563 8.88 22.60 24.97
N ARG A 564 8.37 21.35 24.93
CA ARG A 564 7.08 20.96 24.32
C ARG A 564 6.82 21.65 22.98
N LEU A 565 7.79 21.58 22.08
CA LEU A 565 7.68 22.18 20.75
C LEU A 565 6.38 21.77 20.07
N THR A 566 5.69 22.74 19.47
CA THR A 566 4.39 22.59 18.77
C THR A 566 3.17 22.34 19.67
N TRP A 567 3.34 22.25 20.99
CA TRP A 567 2.20 22.30 21.91
C TRP A 567 1.78 23.76 22.15
N ASP A 568 0.56 23.95 22.66
CA ASP A 568 0.01 25.27 22.98
C ASP A 568 0.88 26.05 23.99
N ASP A 569 1.57 25.34 24.90
CA ASP A 569 2.46 25.88 25.91
C ASP A 569 3.96 25.76 25.53
N GLN A 570 4.29 25.73 24.24
CA GLN A 570 5.69 25.67 23.83
C GLN A 570 6.46 26.90 24.35
N GLU A 571 7.71 26.66 24.75
CA GLU A 571 8.62 27.71 25.18
C GLU A 571 10.03 27.43 24.64
N VAL A 572 10.72 28.47 24.21
CA VAL A 572 12.08 28.36 23.64
C VAL A 572 12.98 29.43 24.24
N TRP A 573 14.07 28.99 24.87
CA TRP A 573 15.12 29.85 25.39
C TRP A 573 16.37 29.71 24.52
N ARG A 574 16.98 30.84 24.15
CA ARG A 574 18.20 30.89 23.33
C ARG A 574 19.30 31.59 24.10
N GLY A 575 20.52 31.11 23.91
CA GLY A 575 21.71 31.76 24.45
C GLY A 575 22.96 31.06 23.93
N GLU A 576 23.99 31.03 24.77
CA GLU A 576 25.26 30.43 24.44
C GLU A 576 25.57 29.25 25.35
N LEU A 577 26.49 28.37 24.94
CA LEU A 577 26.84 27.17 25.69
C LEU A 577 27.27 27.48 27.13
N ARG A 578 27.96 28.61 27.37
CA ARG A 578 28.36 29.05 28.71
C ARG A 578 27.18 29.25 29.68
N ASP A 579 25.98 29.50 29.15
CA ASP A 579 24.76 29.81 29.91
C ASP A 579 23.75 28.66 29.91
N LEU A 580 24.06 27.50 29.30
CA LEU A 580 23.09 26.41 29.07
C LEU A 580 22.40 25.94 30.37
N ALA A 581 23.16 25.69 31.43
CA ALA A 581 22.64 25.25 32.71
C ALA A 581 21.73 26.32 33.36
N ASP A 582 22.12 27.59 33.24
CA ASP A 582 21.33 28.70 33.76
C ASP A 582 20.03 28.89 32.97
N LEU A 583 20.05 28.74 31.64
CA LEU A 583 18.85 28.77 30.80
C LEU A 583 17.86 27.66 31.19
N VAL A 584 18.36 26.44 31.42
CA VAL A 584 17.51 25.33 31.87
C VAL A 584 16.94 25.62 33.27
N ARG A 585 17.74 26.15 34.20
CA ARG A 585 17.26 26.52 35.55
C ARG A 585 16.21 27.62 35.50
N GLN A 586 16.42 28.65 34.67
CA GLN A 586 15.46 29.74 34.45
C GLN A 586 14.15 29.26 33.83
N SER A 587 14.21 28.29 32.92
CA SER A 587 13.00 27.71 32.31
C SER A 587 12.09 27.00 33.33
N GLY A 588 12.69 26.45 34.40
CA GLY A 588 11.99 25.58 35.35
C GLY A 588 11.50 24.25 34.74
N LYS A 589 11.92 23.90 33.51
CA LYS A 589 11.49 22.70 32.78
C LYS A 589 12.62 21.67 32.74
N THR A 590 12.33 20.45 33.22
CA THR A 590 13.30 19.33 33.21
C THR A 590 12.80 18.11 32.43
N ARG A 591 11.53 18.09 32.04
CA ARG A 591 10.90 17.03 31.23
C ARG A 591 10.42 17.60 29.91
N THR A 592 10.31 16.74 28.89
CA THR A 592 9.87 17.11 27.53
C THR A 592 10.64 18.31 26.94
N VAL A 593 11.93 18.38 27.27
CA VAL A 593 12.89 19.38 26.77
C VAL A 593 13.84 18.72 25.78
N LEU A 594 14.05 19.38 24.65
CA LEU A 594 15.12 19.10 23.70
C LEU A 594 16.16 20.21 23.77
N LEU A 595 17.43 19.86 23.91
CA LEU A 595 18.53 20.82 23.81
C LEU A 595 19.11 20.77 22.39
N VAL A 596 19.30 21.93 21.77
CA VAL A 596 19.93 22.05 20.45
C VAL A 596 21.18 22.89 20.59
N ILE A 597 22.32 22.37 20.14
CA ILE A 597 23.64 22.99 20.26
C ILE A 597 24.26 23.09 18.87
N GLY A 598 24.83 24.25 18.55
CA GLY A 598 25.67 24.44 17.37
C GLY A 598 25.29 25.67 16.54
N GLU A 599 26.17 26.00 15.61
CA GLU A 599 26.07 27.16 14.70
C GLU A 599 24.77 27.25 13.90
N ALA A 600 24.08 26.12 13.72
CA ALA A 600 22.78 26.11 13.06
C ALA A 600 21.72 26.90 13.83
N VAL A 601 21.84 27.05 15.15
CA VAL A 601 20.92 27.86 15.96
C VAL A 601 21.17 29.35 15.66
N GLY A 602 20.55 29.88 14.60
CA GLY A 602 20.57 31.31 14.24
C GLY A 602 21.33 31.70 12.96
N ALA A 603 21.95 30.76 12.22
CA ALA A 603 22.68 31.08 11.00
C ALA A 603 21.76 31.37 9.78
N ARG A 604 22.02 32.47 9.04
CA ARG A 604 21.16 32.99 7.94
C ARG A 604 21.85 33.28 6.60
N LEU A 605 23.17 33.09 6.46
CA LEU A 605 23.95 33.76 5.40
C LEU A 605 24.53 32.84 4.29
N ASN A 606 24.23 31.53 4.26
CA ASN A 606 24.87 30.60 3.32
C ASN A 606 23.88 30.04 2.27
N ARG A 607 24.25 30.04 0.98
CA ARG A 607 23.41 29.58 -0.15
C ARG A 607 23.83 28.18 -0.61
N SER A 608 22.86 27.27 -0.79
CA SER A 608 23.09 25.94 -1.36
C SER A 608 23.35 25.99 -2.87
N LYS A 609 24.25 25.12 -3.36
CA LYS A 609 24.52 24.94 -4.81
C LYS A 609 23.42 24.15 -5.53
N LEU A 610 22.49 23.51 -4.81
CA LEU A 610 21.41 22.69 -5.40
C LEU A 610 20.55 23.49 -6.39
N TYR A 611 20.28 24.76 -6.07
CA TYR A 611 19.50 25.68 -6.91
C TYR A 611 20.39 26.68 -7.67
N ASP A 612 21.71 26.46 -7.69
CA ASP A 612 22.62 27.31 -8.48
C ASP A 612 22.39 27.01 -9.98
N PRO A 613 22.03 28.01 -10.80
CA PRO A 613 21.85 27.81 -12.24
C PRO A 613 23.11 27.34 -12.98
N HIS A 614 24.28 27.48 -12.36
CA HIS A 614 25.56 27.04 -12.91
C HIS A 614 25.99 25.65 -12.40
N PHE A 615 25.11 24.94 -11.68
CA PHE A 615 25.38 23.61 -11.16
C PHE A 615 24.50 22.54 -11.84
N THR A 616 25.15 21.59 -12.54
CA THR A 616 24.48 20.46 -13.20
C THR A 616 24.11 19.38 -12.19
N HIS A 617 22.89 18.84 -12.27
CA HIS A 617 22.47 17.62 -11.57
C HIS A 617 21.58 16.76 -12.47
N GLY A 618 21.17 15.57 -12.01
CA GLY A 618 20.50 14.55 -12.83
C GLY A 618 19.17 14.95 -13.50
N PHE A 619 18.62 16.13 -13.18
CA PHE A 619 17.39 16.66 -13.77
C PHE A 619 17.58 18.04 -14.42
N ARG A 620 18.82 18.58 -14.42
CA ARG A 620 19.11 19.92 -14.95
C ARG A 620 20.57 20.05 -15.36
N THR A 621 20.80 20.41 -16.62
CA THR A 621 22.11 20.82 -17.14
C THR A 621 22.38 22.27 -16.78
N ALA A 622 23.58 22.58 -16.27
CA ALA A 622 24.00 23.94 -15.95
C ALA A 622 23.92 24.86 -17.16
N VAL A 623 23.52 26.11 -16.92
CA VAL A 623 23.54 27.15 -17.95
C VAL A 623 24.98 27.64 -18.11
N SER A 624 25.57 27.43 -19.29
CA SER A 624 26.87 28.01 -19.67
C SER A 624 26.75 29.53 -19.64
N GLY A 625 27.48 30.20 -18.75
CA GLY A 625 27.44 31.65 -18.64
C GLY A 625 27.96 32.33 -19.91
N GLU A 626 27.19 33.28 -20.43
CA GLU A 626 27.70 34.31 -21.35
C GLU A 626 28.70 35.21 -20.60
N GLU A 627 29.71 35.65 -21.35
CA GLU A 627 30.86 36.43 -20.90
C GLU A 627 30.46 37.65 -20.05
N LYS A 628 31.07 37.79 -18.87
CA LYS A 628 31.17 39.07 -18.18
C LYS A 628 32.02 40.02 -19.03
N GLY A 629 31.37 40.87 -19.82
CA GLY A 629 31.99 42.03 -20.45
C GLY A 629 32.40 43.08 -19.41
N ARG A 630 33.72 43.28 -19.31
CA ARG A 630 34.53 44.41 -18.79
C ARG A 630 34.09 45.14 -17.50
#